data_AF-A0A432GJA3-F1
#
_entry.id   AF-A0A432GJA3-F1
#
_cell.length_a   1.000
_cell.length_b   1.000
_cell.length_c   1.000
_cell.angle_alpha   90.00
_cell.angle_beta   90.00
_cell.angle_gamma   90.00
#
_symmetry.space_group_name_H-M   'P 1'
#
loop_
_entity.id
_entity.type
_entity.pdbx_description
1 polymer ?
#
loop_
_entity_poly.entity_id
_entity_poly.type
_entity_poly.pdbx_seq_one_letter_code
_entity_poly.pdbx_strand_id
1 'polypeptide(L)' 'RNPVKTILGDYYWDSTGLPINKQALIVQWQGSKLKFIYPTNEFQASSMISPKPAW' A
#
# COMPACT_ATOMS: atom_id res chain seq x y z
N ARG A 1 -19.52 8.14 1.45
CA ARG A 1 -19.15 8.26 0.01
C ARG A 1 -18.82 6.86 -0.49
N ASN A 2 -19.20 6.52 -1.71
CA ASN A 2 -18.86 5.21 -2.28
C ASN A 2 -17.38 5.22 -2.71
N PRO A 3 -16.55 4.27 -2.27
CA PRO A 3 -15.16 4.22 -2.68
C PRO A 3 -15.02 3.79 -4.15
N VAL A 4 -13.96 4.29 -4.81
CA VAL A 4 -13.45 3.69 -6.03
C VAL A 4 -12.59 2.48 -5.63
N LYS A 5 -12.99 1.28 -6.05
CA LYS A 5 -12.25 0.04 -5.81
C LYS A 5 -11.08 -0.05 -6.79
N THR A 6 -9.87 -0.27 -6.28
CA THR A 6 -8.65 -0.41 -7.11
C THR A 6 -7.81 -1.60 -6.67
N ILE A 7 -6.82 -1.98 -7.49
CA ILE A 7 -5.82 -2.98 -7.10
C ILE A 7 -4.94 -2.53 -5.90
N LEU A 8 -4.96 -1.24 -5.59
CA LEU A 8 -4.21 -0.62 -4.50
C LEU A 8 -5.10 -0.35 -3.27
N GLY A 9 -6.27 -0.98 -3.20
CA GLY A 9 -7.28 -0.75 -2.16
C GLY A 9 -8.31 0.32 -2.53
N ASP A 10 -9.06 0.76 -1.53
CA ASP A 10 -10.15 1.72 -1.72
C ASP A 10 -9.61 3.15 -1.82
N TYR A 11 -10.24 3.94 -2.69
CA TYR A 11 -9.98 5.38 -2.82
C TYR A 11 -11.25 6.19 -2.58
N TYR A 12 -11.11 7.23 -1.77
CA TYR A 12 -12.13 8.25 -1.54
C TYR A 12 -11.57 9.59 -2.02
N TRP A 13 -12.41 10.39 -2.67
CA TRP A 13 -11.98 11.63 -3.30
C TRP A 13 -12.73 12.81 -2.68
N ASP A 14 -12.04 13.94 -2.51
CA ASP A 14 -12.67 15.22 -2.21
C ASP A 14 -13.23 15.89 -3.46
N SER A 15 -13.83 17.07 -3.30
CA SER A 15 -14.41 17.83 -4.41
C SER A 15 -13.37 18.37 -5.40
N THR A 16 -12.09 18.36 -5.04
CA THR A 16 -10.97 18.77 -5.90
C THR A 16 -10.35 17.59 -6.64
N GLY A 17 -10.74 16.36 -6.29
CA GLY A 17 -10.14 15.14 -6.82
C GLY A 17 -8.87 14.72 -6.08
N LEU A 18 -8.65 15.20 -4.85
CA LEU A 18 -7.56 14.70 -4.01
C LEU A 18 -8.01 13.48 -3.19
N PRO A 19 -7.13 12.46 -3.04
CA PRO A 19 -7.45 11.29 -2.26
C PRO A 19 -7.51 11.64 -0.77
N ILE A 20 -8.61 11.29 -0.11
CA ILE A 20 -8.83 11.52 1.31
C ILE A 20 -8.37 10.30 2.09
N ASN A 21 -7.63 10.51 3.19
CA ASN A 21 -7.23 9.50 4.17
C ASN A 21 -6.53 8.26 3.58
N LYS A 22 -5.98 8.37 2.36
CA LYS A 22 -5.24 7.28 1.75
C LYS A 22 -3.91 7.10 2.46
N GLN A 23 -3.68 5.93 3.01
CA GLN A 23 -2.39 5.58 3.59
C GLN A 23 -1.34 5.47 2.49
N ALA A 24 -0.11 5.91 2.78
CA ALA A 24 0.99 5.78 1.85
C ALA A 24 1.20 4.31 1.50
N LEU A 25 1.42 4.01 0.21
CA LEU A 25 1.76 2.66 -0.22
C LEU A 25 3.25 2.46 -0.07
N ILE A 26 3.64 1.47 0.73
CA ILE A 26 5.05 1.14 0.94
C ILE A 26 5.29 -0.26 0.40
N VAL A 27 6.30 -0.36 -0.46
CA VAL A 27 6.75 -1.62 -1.06
C VAL A 27 8.21 -1.87 -0.68
N GLN A 28 8.57 -3.14 -0.53
CA GLN A 28 9.94 -3.57 -0.28
C GLN A 28 10.29 -4.71 -1.24
N TRP A 29 11.47 -4.66 -1.85
CA TRP A 29 12.03 -5.83 -2.51
C TRP A 29 12.30 -6.90 -1.46
N GLN A 30 11.83 -8.13 -1.69
CA GLN A 30 12.00 -9.30 -0.82
C GLN A 30 12.26 -10.54 -1.66
N GLY A 31 13.49 -11.05 -1.62
CA GLY A 31 13.87 -12.25 -2.38
C GLY A 31 13.58 -12.13 -3.88
N SER A 32 14.09 -11.06 -4.51
CA SER A 32 13.90 -10.72 -5.93
C SER A 32 12.45 -10.46 -6.38
N LYS A 33 11.51 -10.27 -5.44
CA LYS A 33 10.12 -9.89 -5.74
C LYS A 33 9.75 -8.59 -5.03
N LEU A 34 9.01 -7.71 -5.71
CA LEU A 34 8.42 -6.55 -5.06
C LEU A 34 7.23 -7.00 -4.21
N LYS A 35 7.21 -6.62 -2.93
CA LYS A 35 6.14 -6.94 -1.99
C LYS A 35 5.55 -5.67 -1.41
N PHE A 36 4.24 -5.61 -1.28
CA PHE A 36 3.61 -4.58 -0.46
C PHE A 36 3.83 -4.90 1.01
N ILE A 37 4.24 -3.90 1.80
CA ILE A 37 4.47 -4.04 3.24
C ILE A 37 3.53 -3.16 4.09
N TYR A 38 2.91 -2.13 3.48
CA TYR A 38 1.93 -1.25 4.13
C TYR A 38 1.03 -0.59 3.08
N PRO A 39 -0.27 -0.37 3.36
CA PRO A 39 -0.99 -0.71 4.60
C PRO A 39 -1.33 -2.19 4.79
N THR A 40 -1.53 -2.63 6.04
CA THR A 40 -1.74 -4.05 6.38
C THR A 40 -3.20 -4.51 6.35
N ASN A 41 -4.14 -3.57 6.18
CA ASN A 41 -5.57 -3.81 6.25
C ASN A 41 -6.28 -3.76 4.88
N GLU A 42 -5.62 -3.27 3.82
CA GLU A 42 -6.24 -3.11 2.50
C GLU A 42 -5.88 -4.22 1.50
N PHE A 43 -4.81 -4.97 1.77
CA PHE A 43 -4.34 -6.09 0.95
C PHE A 43 -3.46 -7.01 1.80
N GLN A 44 -3.06 -8.16 1.23
CA GLN A 44 -2.17 -9.11 1.90
C GLN A 44 -0.73 -8.57 1.97
N ALA A 45 -0.49 -7.66 2.91
CA ALA A 45 0.84 -7.09 3.15
C ALA A 45 1.79 -8.15 3.71
N SER A 46 3.05 -8.07 3.27
CA SER A 46 4.16 -8.87 3.82
C SER A 46 4.81 -8.11 4.98
N SER A 47 5.38 -8.83 5.94
CA SER A 47 6.18 -8.21 7.00
C SER A 47 7.39 -7.48 6.42
N MET A 48 7.70 -6.30 6.95
CA MET A 48 8.93 -5.58 6.59
C MET A 48 10.17 -6.34 7.10
N ILE A 49 11.20 -6.43 6.27
CA ILE A 49 12.51 -6.99 6.64
C ILE A 49 13.40 -5.85 7.13
N SER A 50 13.88 -5.95 8.37
CA SER A 50 14.83 -5.03 8.99
C SER A 50 15.77 -5.80 9.94
N PRO A 51 17.09 -5.56 9.93
CA PRO A 51 17.82 -4.59 9.09
C PRO A 51 17.80 -4.97 7.60
N LYS A 52 18.25 -4.05 6.73
CA LYS A 52 18.34 -4.31 5.29
C LYS A 52 19.17 -5.60 5.06
N PRO A 53 18.62 -6.61 4.39
CA PRO A 53 19.33 -7.84 4.12
C PRO A 53 20.39 -7.64 3.02
N ALA A 54 21.32 -8.59 2.89
CA ALA A 54 22.48 -8.47 2.00
C ALA A 54 22.21 -8.77 0.51
N TRP A 55 21.02 -9.27 0.19
CA TRP A 55 20.63 -9.62 -1.18
C TRP A 55 19.99 -8.45 -1.95
#